data_AF-A0A377ATS0-F1
#
_entry.id   AF-A0A377ATS0-F1
#
_cell.length_a   1.000
_cell.length_b   1.000
_cell.length_c   1.000
_cell.angle_alpha   90.00
_cell.angle_beta   90.00
_cell.angle_gamma   90.00
#
_symmetry.space_group_name_H-M   'P 1'
#
loop_
_entity.id
_entity.type
_entity.pdbx_description
1 polymer ?
#
loop_
_entity_poly.entity_id
_entity_poly.type
_entity_poly.pdbx_seq_one_letter_code
_entity_poly.pdbx_strand_id
1 'polypeptide(L)'
;MYAQPAKYVDTFRASLFDNQDITVADQQIQALPYSTMYLRLNEGQRIFVVLGYIEQEQSKWLSQDNAMLVTHNGRLLKTVKLNNNLLEVTNSGQDPLRNALAIKDGSR
;
A
#
# COMPACT_ATOMS: atom_id res chain seq x y z
N MET A 1 -27.64 -2.23 7.48
CA MET A 1 -26.73 -3.40 7.48
C MET A 1 -25.50 -2.98 6.69
N TYR A 2 -24.47 -2.43 7.34
CA TYR A 2 -23.26 -1.98 6.65
C TYR A 2 -22.36 -3.19 6.40
N ALA A 3 -22.26 -3.61 5.15
CA ALA A 3 -21.25 -4.57 4.71
C ALA A 3 -19.87 -4.01 5.07
N GLN A 4 -19.12 -4.70 5.93
CA GLN A 4 -17.78 -4.26 6.33
C GLN A 4 -16.82 -4.50 5.15
N PRO A 5 -16.33 -3.46 4.45
CA PRO A 5 -15.43 -3.63 3.30
C PRO A 5 -14.17 -4.43 3.66
N ALA A 6 -13.73 -4.34 4.92
CA ALA A 6 -12.61 -5.10 5.47
C ALA A 6 -12.75 -6.62 5.28
N LYS A 7 -13.94 -7.21 5.53
CA LYS A 7 -14.11 -8.67 5.43
C LYS A 7 -13.94 -9.22 4.01
N TYR A 8 -14.40 -8.46 3.01
CA TYR A 8 -14.28 -8.89 1.61
C TYR A 8 -12.83 -8.81 1.13
N VAL A 9 -12.13 -7.75 1.54
CA VAL A 9 -10.71 -7.58 1.28
C VAL A 9 -9.91 -8.72 1.91
N ASP A 10 -10.23 -9.14 3.14
CA ASP A 10 -9.53 -10.21 3.83
C ASP A 10 -9.72 -11.58 3.15
N THR A 11 -10.96 -11.96 2.81
CA THR A 11 -11.24 -13.22 2.10
C THR A 11 -10.54 -13.28 0.74
N PHE A 12 -10.59 -12.16 0.01
CA PHE A 12 -10.03 -12.10 -1.32
C PHE A 12 -8.49 -12.08 -1.30
N ARG A 13 -7.89 -11.37 -0.33
CA ARG A 13 -6.45 -11.41 -0.08
C ARG A 13 -5.98 -12.81 0.26
N ALA A 14 -6.66 -13.50 1.16
CA ALA A 14 -6.31 -14.88 1.51
C ALA A 14 -6.19 -15.74 0.24
N SER A 15 -7.17 -15.66 -0.68
CA SER A 15 -7.15 -16.37 -1.96
C SER A 15 -5.94 -16.04 -2.86
N LEU A 16 -5.53 -14.77 -2.94
CA LEU A 16 -4.34 -14.37 -3.72
C LEU A 16 -3.05 -14.98 -3.18
N PHE A 17 -2.92 -15.02 -1.86
CA PHE A 17 -1.67 -15.39 -1.20
C PHE A 17 -1.56 -16.89 -0.87
N ASP A 18 -2.66 -17.63 -0.93
CA ASP A 18 -2.66 -19.09 -0.73
C ASP A 18 -1.95 -19.84 -1.87
N ASN A 19 -1.76 -19.19 -3.02
CA ASN A 19 -1.34 -19.83 -4.28
C ASN A 19 -0.03 -19.30 -4.90
N GLN A 20 0.76 -18.47 -4.23
CA GLN A 20 1.86 -17.76 -4.91
C GLN A 20 3.15 -17.71 -4.09
N ASP A 21 4.23 -18.17 -4.71
CA ASP A 21 5.59 -17.69 -4.47
C ASP A 21 5.59 -16.16 -4.66
N ILE A 22 6.45 -15.44 -3.94
CA ILE A 22 6.28 -14.00 -3.61
C ILE A 22 6.43 -13.06 -4.84
N THR A 23 6.63 -13.65 -6.02
CA THR A 23 6.61 -13.02 -7.32
C THR A 23 5.37 -13.46 -8.11
N VAL A 24 4.30 -12.67 -8.01
CA VAL A 24 3.14 -12.75 -8.91
C VAL A 24 3.59 -12.52 -10.35
N ALA A 25 3.16 -13.39 -11.28
CA ALA A 25 3.46 -13.24 -12.70
C ALA A 25 2.85 -11.96 -13.28
N ASP A 26 3.54 -11.28 -14.19
CA ASP A 26 3.09 -9.99 -14.75
C ASP A 26 1.69 -10.04 -15.36
N GLN A 27 1.36 -11.13 -16.05
CA GLN A 27 0.02 -11.36 -16.61
C GLN A 27 -1.06 -11.41 -15.53
N GLN A 28 -0.73 -11.99 -14.38
CA GLN A 28 -1.64 -12.10 -13.25
C GLN A 28 -1.80 -10.75 -12.55
N ILE A 29 -0.75 -9.93 -12.46
CA ILE A 29 -0.83 -8.54 -11.95
C ILE A 29 -1.76 -7.69 -12.84
N GLN A 30 -1.63 -7.78 -14.16
CA GLN A 30 -2.45 -7.00 -15.10
C GLN A 30 -3.94 -7.40 -15.08
N ALA A 31 -4.25 -8.63 -14.68
CA ALA A 31 -5.62 -9.11 -14.56
C ALA A 31 -6.30 -8.69 -13.26
N LEU A 32 -5.59 -8.10 -12.29
CA LEU A 32 -6.17 -7.76 -10.99
C LEU A 32 -7.06 -6.51 -11.09
N PRO A 33 -8.33 -6.57 -10.63
CA PRO A 33 -9.26 -5.44 -10.71
C PRO A 33 -9.02 -4.35 -9.64
N TYR A 34 -7.90 -4.42 -8.91
CA TYR A 34 -7.52 -3.49 -7.84
C TYR A 34 -6.02 -3.20 -7.89
N SER A 35 -5.64 -2.07 -7.31
CA SER A 35 -4.24 -1.65 -7.26
C SER A 35 -3.42 -2.54 -6.33
N THR A 36 -2.21 -2.86 -6.76
CA THR A 36 -1.25 -3.66 -6.00
C THR A 36 0.11 -2.98 -6.00
N MET A 37 0.96 -3.33 -5.04
CA MET A 37 2.27 -2.74 -4.88
C MET A 37 3.26 -3.78 -4.37
N TYR A 38 4.50 -3.68 -4.83
CA TYR A 38 5.63 -4.37 -4.23
C TYR A 38 6.35 -3.47 -3.25
N LEU A 39 6.44 -3.93 -2.01
CA LEU A 39 7.19 -3.28 -0.94
C LEU A 39 8.52 -4.02 -0.73
N ARG A 40 9.60 -3.30 -0.45
CA ARG A 40 10.81 -3.89 0.13
C ARG A 40 11.11 -3.15 1.42
N LEU A 41 11.25 -3.90 2.51
CA LEU A 41 11.63 -3.34 3.81
C LEU A 41 13.12 -3.62 4.03
N ASN A 42 13.89 -2.55 4.29
CA ASN A 42 15.36 -2.60 4.32
C ASN A 42 15.90 -3.23 3.02
N GLU A 43 16.82 -4.18 3.12
CA GLU A 43 17.33 -5.01 2.02
C GLU A 43 16.69 -6.41 1.99
N GLY A 44 15.51 -6.54 2.61
CA GLY A 44 14.83 -7.82 2.77
C GLY A 44 14.10 -8.30 1.52
N GLN A 45 13.32 -9.37 1.72
CA GLN A 45 12.45 -9.93 0.69
C GLN A 45 11.42 -8.89 0.22
N ARG A 46 11.09 -8.95 -1.07
CA ARG A 46 9.98 -8.19 -1.65
C ARG A 46 8.66 -8.72 -1.07
N ILE A 47 7.72 -7.85 -0.73
CA ILE A 47 6.41 -8.18 -0.16
C ILE A 47 5.36 -7.67 -1.13
N PHE A 48 4.40 -8.52 -1.49
CA PHE A 48 3.25 -8.10 -2.30
C PHE A 48 2.13 -7.61 -1.38
N VAL A 49 1.63 -6.41 -1.65
CA VAL A 49 0.53 -5.80 -0.89
C VAL A 49 -0.58 -5.36 -1.84
N VAL A 50 -1.81 -5.38 -1.34
CA VAL A 50 -2.98 -4.94 -2.11
C VAL A 50 -3.59 -3.70 -1.49
N LEU A 51 -4.17 -2.83 -2.32
CA LEU A 51 -4.96 -1.70 -1.83
C LEU A 51 -6.28 -2.22 -1.25
N GLY A 52 -6.43 -2.10 0.07
CA GLY A 52 -7.68 -2.48 0.73
C GLY A 52 -8.76 -1.44 0.56
N TYR A 53 -8.44 -0.18 0.87
CA TYR A 53 -9.37 0.94 0.75
C TYR A 53 -8.63 2.29 0.82
N ILE A 54 -9.35 3.35 0.47
CA ILE A 54 -8.90 4.74 0.59
C ILE A 54 -9.79 5.45 1.60
N GLU A 55 -9.19 6.16 2.54
CA GLU A 55 -9.88 6.98 3.54
C GLU A 55 -9.15 8.31 3.68
N GLN A 56 -9.86 9.44 3.58
CA GLN A 56 -9.27 10.79 3.69
C GLN A 56 -8.05 10.98 2.76
N GLU A 57 -8.17 10.56 1.49
CA GLU A 57 -7.09 10.57 0.48
C GLU A 57 -5.91 9.62 0.78
N GLN A 58 -5.94 8.90 1.89
CA GLN A 58 -4.88 7.97 2.27
C GLN A 58 -5.21 6.56 1.76
N SER A 59 -4.30 6.01 0.99
CA SER A 59 -4.34 4.63 0.52
C SER A 59 -3.88 3.69 1.61
N LYS A 60 -4.69 2.70 1.96
CA LYS A 60 -4.37 1.70 2.97
C LYS A 60 -4.09 0.36 2.31
N TRP A 61 -2.83 -0.03 2.35
CA TRP A 61 -2.30 -1.24 1.73
C TRP A 61 -2.17 -2.32 2.79
N LEU A 62 -2.44 -3.56 2.38
CA LEU A 62 -2.47 -4.68 3.31
C LEU A 62 -1.66 -5.86 2.75
N SER A 63 -0.77 -6.41 3.57
CA SER A 63 0.10 -7.56 3.28
C SER A 63 -0.51 -8.87 3.77
N GLN A 64 -0.06 -10.03 3.30
CA GLN A 64 -0.60 -11.34 3.72
C GLN A 64 -0.68 -11.53 5.24
N ASP A 65 0.32 -11.09 5.99
CA ASP A 65 0.41 -11.18 7.45
C ASP A 65 -0.40 -10.10 8.21
N ASN A 66 -1.27 -9.38 7.50
CA ASN A 66 -2.11 -8.30 8.02
C ASN A 66 -1.33 -7.11 8.58
N ALA A 67 -0.08 -6.91 8.14
CA ALA A 67 0.54 -5.60 8.27
C ALA A 67 -0.14 -4.59 7.33
N MET A 68 -0.14 -3.32 7.75
CA MET A 68 -0.80 -2.24 7.01
C MET A 68 0.18 -1.10 6.76
N LEU A 69 0.15 -0.57 5.54
CA LEU A 69 0.85 0.64 5.16
C LEU A 69 -0.17 1.70 4.78
N VAL A 70 0.09 2.93 5.19
CA VAL A 70 -0.71 4.09 4.83
C VAL A 70 0.14 5.02 4.00
N THR A 71 -0.31 5.31 2.78
CA THR A 71 0.41 6.21 1.87
C THR A 71 -0.49 7.30 1.31
N HIS A 72 0.11 8.39 0.88
CA HIS A 72 -0.53 9.40 0.03
C HIS A 72 0.40 9.72 -1.15
N ASN A 73 -0.05 9.51 -2.39
CA ASN A 73 0.75 9.70 -3.60
C ASN A 73 2.17 9.10 -3.52
N GLY A 74 2.28 7.87 -2.98
CA GLY A 74 3.55 7.17 -2.80
C GLY A 74 4.36 7.56 -1.56
N ARG A 75 4.05 8.66 -0.86
CA ARG A 75 4.67 8.97 0.44
C ARG A 75 4.14 8.01 1.50
N LEU A 76 5.03 7.36 2.24
CA LEU A 76 4.67 6.60 3.43
C LEU A 76 4.34 7.53 4.60
N LEU A 77 3.15 7.38 5.19
CA LEU A 77 2.66 8.22 6.29
C LEU A 77 2.57 7.47 7.61
N LYS A 78 2.26 6.17 7.56
CA LYS A 78 2.11 5.32 8.74
C LYS A 78 2.27 3.84 8.40
N THR A 79 2.74 3.05 9.35
CA THR A 79 2.71 1.58 9.26
C THR A 79 2.15 0.96 10.54
N VAL A 80 1.60 -0.24 10.43
CA VAL A 80 1.02 -1.00 11.54
C VAL A 80 1.43 -2.46 11.41
N LYS A 81 1.79 -3.09 12.54
CA LYS A 81 2.21 -4.51 12.64
C LYS A 81 3.51 -4.86 11.88
N LEU A 82 4.39 -3.90 11.66
CA LEU A 82 5.79 -4.16 11.31
C LEU A 82 6.67 -4.21 12.56
N ASN A 83 7.88 -4.78 12.44
CA ASN A 83 8.87 -4.80 13.52
C ASN A 83 9.18 -3.39 14.05
N ASN A 84 9.33 -2.43 13.14
CA ASN A 84 9.45 -1.01 13.45
C ASN A 84 8.36 -0.27 12.69
N ASN A 85 7.61 0.58 13.39
CA ASN A 85 6.49 1.30 12.79
C ASN A 85 6.74 2.79 12.67
N LEU A 86 6.43 3.35 11.50
CA LEU A 86 6.23 4.78 11.33
C LEU A 86 4.89 5.14 11.97
N LEU A 87 4.90 5.93 13.05
CA LEU A 87 3.70 6.26 13.79
C LEU A 87 2.95 7.46 13.20
N GLU A 88 3.70 8.49 12.80
CA GLU A 88 3.16 9.75 12.30
C GLU A 88 4.17 10.49 11.42
N VAL A 89 3.65 11.22 10.43
CA VAL A 89 4.38 12.24 9.66
C VAL A 89 3.62 13.55 9.82
N THR A 90 4.25 14.54 10.43
CA THR A 90 3.69 15.87 10.62
C THR A 90 3.80 16.70 9.32
N ASN A 91 2.99 17.75 9.22
CA ASN A 91 2.94 18.64 8.05
C ASN A 91 2.74 17.93 6.68
N SER A 92 2.13 16.74 6.69
CA SER A 92 1.88 15.96 5.46
C SER A 92 0.93 16.65 4.48
N GLY A 93 0.17 17.66 4.94
CA GLY A 93 -0.63 18.54 4.09
C GLY A 93 0.18 19.43 3.14
N GLN A 94 1.45 19.67 3.44
CA GLN A 94 2.37 20.47 2.61
C GLN A 94 3.38 19.61 1.84
N ASP A 95 3.20 18.28 1.79
CA ASP A 95 4.07 17.42 1.00
C ASP A 95 3.94 17.77 -0.50
N PRO A 96 5.04 18.13 -1.20
CA PRO A 96 4.99 18.43 -2.63
C PRO A 96 4.44 17.27 -3.47
N LEU A 97 4.55 16.02 -3.00
CA LEU A 97 3.98 14.86 -3.67
C LEU A 97 2.44 14.89 -3.75
N ARG A 98 1.76 15.77 -2.99
CA ARG A 98 0.32 16.01 -3.15
C ARG A 98 -0.02 16.59 -4.52
N ASN A 99 0.89 17.34 -5.13
CA ASN A 99 0.79 17.80 -6.51
C ASN A 99 2.08 17.49 -7.27
N ALA A 100 2.35 16.19 -7.44
CA ALA A 100 3.59 15.68 -8.02
C ALA A 100 3.91 16.27 -9.40
N LEU A 101 2.89 16.56 -10.22
CA LEU A 101 3.08 17.14 -11.56
C LEU A 101 3.48 18.62 -11.53
N ALA A 102 3.22 19.34 -10.44
CA ALA A 102 3.62 20.72 -10.26
C ALA A 102 5.02 20.87 -9.63
N ILE A 103 5.66 19.76 -9.25
CA ILE A 103 7.03 19.78 -8.74
C ILE A 103 7.94 20.21 -9.89
N LYS A 104 8.55 21.37 -9.75
CA LYS A 104 9.59 21.84 -10.65
C LYS A 104 10.93 21.34 -10.12
N ASP A 105 11.73 20.78 -11.01
CA ASP A 105 13.08 20.38 -10.65
C ASP A 105 13.87 21.63 -10.25
N GLY A 106 14.66 21.51 -9.18
CA GLY A 106 15.45 22.60 -8.64
C GLY A 106 16.69 22.87 -9.49
N SER A 107 16.52 23.18 -10.78
CA SER A 107 17.59 23.78 -11.58
C SER A 107 17.66 25.28 -11.25
N ARG A 108 18.80 25.65 -10.65
CA ARG A 108 19.24 27.01 -10.28
C ARG A 108 18.83 28.11 -11.24
#